data_AF-A0A8B2XJR6-F1
#
_entry.id   AF-A0A8B2XJR6-F1
#
_cell.length_a   1.000
_cell.length_b   1.000
_cell.length_c   1.000
_cell.angle_alpha   90.00
_cell.angle_beta   90.00
_cell.angle_gamma   90.00
#
_symmetry.space_group_name_H-M   'P 1'
#
loop_
_entity.id
_entity.type
_entity.pdbx_description
1 polymer ?
#
loop_
_entity_poly.entity_id
_entity_poly.type
_entity_poly.pdbx_seq_one_letter_code
_entity_poly.pdbx_strand_id
1 'polypeptide(L)' 'MLGTAAKLQRTDSGELTVSADALRMDAFMNWLAVLQGDYGLRIAELEFHASEQGTDTIILTRLTLGVK' A
#
# COMPACT_ATOMS: atom_id res chain seq x y z
N MET A 1 -3.09 11.49 8.14
CA MET A 1 -3.87 10.23 8.09
C MET A 1 -4.32 10.05 6.65
N LEU A 2 -4.01 8.92 6.02
CA LEU A 2 -4.59 8.55 4.72
C LEU A 2 -6.11 8.38 4.95
N GLY A 3 -6.91 9.29 4.41
CA GLY A 3 -8.39 9.30 4.52
C GLY A 3 -9.07 8.27 3.62
N THR A 4 -8.41 7.15 3.36
CA THR A 4 -8.83 6.10 2.42
C THR A 4 -9.13 4.81 3.18
N ALA A 5 -10.21 4.13 2.78
CA ALA A 5 -10.61 2.85 3.34
C ALA A 5 -9.65 1.74 2.88
N ALA A 6 -8.45 1.72 3.46
CA ALA A 6 -7.50 0.65 3.24
C ALA A 6 -8.02 -0.64 3.89
N LYS A 7 -8.07 -1.73 3.12
CA LYS A 7 -8.34 -3.07 3.61
C LYS A 7 -7.01 -3.72 3.95
N LEU A 8 -6.89 -4.19 5.20
CA LEU A 8 -5.74 -4.93 5.69
C LEU A 8 -6.16 -6.38 5.94
N GLN A 9 -5.39 -7.32 5.41
CA GLN A 9 -5.58 -8.76 5.61
C GLN A 9 -4.25 -9.37 6.01
N ARG A 10 -4.26 -10.29 6.99
CA ARG A 10 -3.09 -11.11 7.32
C ARG A 10 -3.23 -12.44 6.59
N THR A 11 -2.18 -12.88 5.93
CA THR A 11 -2.13 -14.20 5.27
C THR A 11 -1.77 -15.29 6.29
N ASP A 12 -2.02 -16.55 5.92
CA ASP A 12 -1.63 -17.71 6.73
C ASP A 12 -0.10 -17.84 6.88
N SER A 13 0.67 -17.28 5.93
CA SER A 13 2.14 -17.17 5.99
C SER A 13 2.63 -16.11 6.98
N GLY A 14 1.73 -15.32 7.58
CA GLY A 14 2.06 -14.24 8.50
C GLY A 14 2.39 -12.90 7.82
N GLU A 15 2.26 -12.82 6.50
CA GLU A 15 2.43 -11.58 5.73
C GLU A 15 1.18 -10.69 5.86
N LEU A 16 1.35 -9.39 5.58
CA LEU A 16 0.25 -8.43 5.57
C LEU A 16 -0.04 -8.00 4.13
N THR A 17 -1.27 -8.20 3.69
CA THR A 17 -1.78 -7.73 2.41
C THR A 17 -2.62 -6.47 2.60
N VAL A 18 -2.31 -5.42 1.85
CA VAL A 18 -3.04 -4.15 1.85
C VAL A 18 -3.63 -3.89 0.47
N SER A 19 -4.88 -3.42 0.43
CA SER A 19 -5.49 -2.83 -0.77
C SER A 19 -6.24 -1.56 -0.40
N ALA A 20 -6.32 -0.61 -1.32
CA ALA A 20 -6.98 0.68 -1.09
C ALA A 20 -7.35 1.35 -2.41
N ASP A 21 -8.50 2.03 -2.41
CA ASP A 21 -8.93 2.84 -3.55
C ASP A 21 -8.49 4.29 -3.38
N ALA A 22 -8.34 5.01 -4.51
CA ALA A 22 -8.18 6.46 -4.56
C ALA A 22 -7.00 7.04 -3.74
N LEU A 23 -5.85 6.36 -3.76
CA LEU A 23 -4.65 6.85 -3.09
C LEU A 23 -3.97 7.93 -3.92
N ARG A 24 -3.66 9.08 -3.33
CA ARG A 24 -2.76 10.04 -3.97
C ARG A 24 -1.36 9.45 -4.06
N MET A 25 -0.75 9.54 -5.24
CA MET A 25 0.54 8.90 -5.54
C MET A 25 1.68 9.42 -4.64
N ASP A 26 1.69 10.71 -4.34
CA ASP A 26 2.67 11.32 -3.42
C ASP A 26 2.56 10.76 -1.99
N ALA A 27 1.34 10.68 -1.46
CA ALA A 27 1.06 10.13 -0.14
C ALA A 27 1.39 8.63 -0.09
N PHE A 28 1.09 7.89 -1.16
CA PHE A 28 1.44 6.48 -1.26
C PHE A 28 2.95 6.25 -1.25
N MET A 29 3.72 6.99 -2.05
CA MET A 29 5.18 6.86 -2.09
C MET A 29 5.83 7.20 -0.74
N ASN A 30 5.36 8.26 -0.08
CA ASN A 30 5.82 8.61 1.27
C ASN A 30 5.50 7.51 2.28
N TRP A 31 4.30 6.93 2.19
CA TRP A 31 3.92 5.81 3.05
C TRP A 31 4.81 4.57 2.84
N LEU A 32 5.14 4.22 1.59
CA LEU A 32 6.07 3.11 1.30
C LEU A 32 7.48 3.35 1.88
N ALA A 33 7.95 4.60 1.87
CA ALA A 33 9.23 4.96 2.48
C ALA A 33 9.20 4.77 4.00
N VAL A 34 8.12 5.20 4.66
CA VAL A 34 7.91 5.01 6.10
C VAL A 34 7.85 3.52 6.46
N LEU A 35 7.12 2.70 5.69
CA LEU A 35 7.04 1.25 5.93
C LEU A 35 8.41 0.56 5.90
N GLN A 36 9.25 0.93 4.94
CA GLN A 36 10.58 0.33 4.79
C GLN A 36 11.62 0.90 5.76
N GLY A 37 11.59 2.21 5.98
CA GLY A 37 12.56 2.91 6.82
C GLY A 37 12.28 2.78 8.31
N ASP A 38 11.07 3.16 8.73
CA ASP A 38 10.72 3.28 10.15
C ASP A 38 10.26 1.95 10.73
N TYR A 39 9.55 1.15 9.93
CA TYR A 39 8.99 -0.13 10.37
C TYR A 39 9.81 -1.35 9.93
N GLY A 40 10.83 -1.16 9.10
CA GLY A 40 11.69 -2.24 8.61
C GLY A 40 10.94 -3.32 7.81
N LEU A 41 9.76 -3.01 7.28
CA LEU A 41 8.95 -3.95 6.51
C LEU A 41 9.50 -4.07 5.09
N ARG A 42 9.57 -5.30 4.60
CA ARG A 42 9.93 -5.58 3.22
C ARG A 42 8.67 -5.56 2.35
N ILE A 43 8.71 -4.83 1.25
CA ILE A 43 7.71 -4.94 0.18
C ILE A 43 8.02 -6.21 -0.60
N ALA A 44 7.16 -7.22 -0.48
CA ALA A 44 7.29 -8.49 -1.19
C ALA A 44 6.64 -8.43 -2.58
N GLU A 45 5.45 -7.84 -2.66
CA GLU A 45 4.70 -7.65 -3.89
C GLU A 45 4.01 -6.28 -3.88
N LEU A 46 3.93 -5.63 -5.04
CA LEU A 46 3.23 -4.36 -5.23
C LEU A 46 2.52 -4.36 -6.60
N GLU A 47 1.21 -4.20 -6.57
CA GLU A 47 0.33 -4.10 -7.74
C GLU A 47 -0.63 -2.92 -7.55
N PHE A 48 -0.63 -2.01 -8.53
CA PHE A 48 -1.52 -0.86 -8.58
C PHE A 48 -1.88 -0.51 -10.02
N HIS A 49 -2.96 0.22 -10.21
CA HIS A 49 -3.33 0.80 -11.50
C HIS A 49 -3.76 2.26 -11.35
N ALA A 50 -3.81 2.98 -12.46
CA ALA A 50 -4.35 4.33 -12.49
C ALA A 50 -5.82 4.32 -12.03
N SER A 51 -6.20 5.34 -11.26
CA SER A 51 -7.60 5.56 -10.89
C SER A 51 -8.28 6.47 -11.91
N GLU A 52 -9.56 6.22 -12.18
CA GLU A 52 -10.40 7.15 -12.95
C GLU A 52 -10.79 8.40 -12.15
N GLN A 53 -10.53 8.43 -10.84
CA GLN A 53 -10.94 9.51 -9.93
C GLN A 53 -10.04 10.76 -9.98
N GLY A 54 -8.86 10.67 -10.62
CA GLY A 54 -7.94 11.80 -10.75
C GLY A 54 -6.57 11.38 -11.28
N THR A 55 -5.90 12.32 -11.97
CA THR A 55 -4.62 12.07 -12.66
C THR A 55 -3.45 11.78 -11.72
N ASP A 56 -3.55 12.12 -10.43
CA ASP A 56 -2.55 11.86 -9.39
C ASP A 56 -2.99 10.75 -8.41
N THR A 57 -4.05 10.01 -8.73
CA THR A 57 -4.60 8.95 -7.87
C THR A 57 -4.42 7.56 -8.48
N ILE A 58 -4.13 6.59 -7.62
CA ILE A 58 -4.01 5.17 -7.95
C ILE A 58 -5.02 4.35 -7.18
N ILE A 59 -5.29 3.15 -7.68
CA ILE A 59 -5.94 2.08 -6.93
C ILE A 59 -4.85 1.06 -6.59
N LEU A 60 -4.65 0.83 -5.31
CA LEU A 60 -3.75 -0.19 -4.79
C LEU A 60 -4.50 -1.51 -4.72
N THR A 61 -4.25 -2.38 -5.70
CA THR A 61 -4.88 -3.70 -5.78
C THR A 61 -4.25 -4.67 -4.80
N ARG A 62 -2.92 -4.61 -4.64
CA ARG A 62 -2.18 -5.47 -3.72
C ARG A 62 -0.87 -4.83 -3.27
N LEU A 63 -0.64 -4.84 -1.97
CA LEU A 63 0.68 -4.65 -1.37
C LEU A 63 0.90 -5.76 -0.35
N THR A 64 1.87 -6.62 -0.59
CA THR A 64 2.27 -7.67 0.36
C THR A 64 3.50 -7.20 1.13
N LEU A 65 3.39 -7.16 2.46
CA LEU A 65 4.44 -6.75 3.39
C LEU A 65 4.88 -7.95 4.23
N GLY A 66 6.18 -8.19 4.24
CA GLY A 66 6.83 -9.15 5.12
C GLY A 66 7.73 -8.45 6.14
N VAL A 67 8.10 -9.18 7.19
CA VAL A 67 9.24 -8.77 8.02
C VAL A 67 10.54 -9.03 7.27
N LYS A 68 11.52 -8.15 7.45
CA LYS A 68 12.83 -8.26 6.82
C LYS A 68 13.68 -9.39 7.41
#